data_AF-A0A6A5T3W9-F1
#
_entry.id   AF-A0A6A5T3W9-F1
#
_cell.length_a   1.000
_cell.length_b   1.000
_cell.length_c   1.000
_cell.angle_alpha   90.00
_cell.angle_beta   90.00
_cell.angle_gamma   90.00
#
_symmetry.space_group_name_H-M   'P 1'
#
loop_
_entity.id
_entity.type
_entity.pdbx_description
1 polymer ?
#
loop_
_entity_poly.entity_id
_entity_poly.type
_entity_poly.pdbx_seq_one_letter_code
_entity_poly.pdbx_strand_id
1 'polypeptide(L)' 'MFIDGFGAWRNVYRTLTGFYFTPAGLPHQERFRGANQFVLAYGPYGSDFDEIARALSPSLRALDVGTTV' A
#
# COMPACT_ATOMS: atom_id res chain seq x y z
N MET A 1 -7.78 -0.31 2.79
CA MET A 1 -6.62 -0.61 1.94
C MET A 1 -7.12 -0.73 0.52
N PHE A 2 -6.42 -0.17 -0.45
CA PHE A 2 -6.76 -0.37 -1.86
C PHE A 2 -5.48 -0.59 -2.68
N ILE A 3 -5.64 -1.25 -3.81
CA ILE A 3 -4.58 -1.56 -4.78
C ILE A 3 -4.94 -0.82 -6.05
N ASP A 4 -3.99 -0.04 -6.58
CA ASP A 4 -4.20 0.70 -7.83
C ASP A 4 -3.07 0.42 -8.81
N GLY A 5 -3.40 0.34 -10.10
CA GLY A 5 -2.46 0.17 -11.19
C GLY A 5 -2.25 1.49 -11.91
N PHE A 6 -1.05 2.06 -11.85
CA PHE A 6 -0.73 3.31 -12.54
C PHE A 6 0.45 3.14 -13.50
N GLY A 7 0.40 3.88 -14.61
CA GLY A 7 1.52 4.02 -15.53
C GLY A 7 2.46 5.12 -15.06
N ALA A 8 3.77 4.88 -15.11
CA ALA A 8 4.72 5.98 -14.99
C ALA A 8 4.59 6.88 -16.23
N TRP A 9 4.68 8.20 -16.06
CA TRP A 9 4.61 9.15 -17.18
C TRP A 9 5.61 8.76 -18.28
N ARG A 10 5.11 8.65 -19.53
CA ARG A 10 5.85 8.18 -20.74
C ARG A 10 6.26 6.70 -20.75
N ASN A 11 5.85 5.88 -19.79
CA ASN A 11 6.10 4.43 -19.79
C ASN A 11 4.85 3.65 -19.33
N VAL A 12 3.85 3.57 -20.21
CA VAL A 12 2.57 2.84 -19.97
C VAL A 12 2.69 1.34 -20.29
N TYR A 13 3.80 0.92 -20.89
CA TYR A 13 4.02 -0.49 -21.28
C TYR A 13 4.15 -1.43 -20.06
N ARG A 14 4.55 -0.89 -18.91
CA ARG A 14 4.71 -1.63 -17.66
C ARG A 14 3.91 -0.94 -16.57
N THR A 15 2.78 -1.54 -16.17
CA THR A 15 1.98 -1.07 -15.04
C THR A 15 2.76 -1.24 -13.74
N LEU A 16 2.81 -0.19 -12.94
CA LEU A 16 3.21 -0.25 -11.53
C LEU A 16 1.96 -0.40 -10.68
N THR A 17 2.01 -1.31 -9.71
CA THR A 17 0.93 -1.52 -8.75
C THR A 17 1.28 -0.84 -7.44
N GLY A 18 0.47 0.13 -7.01
CA GLY A 18 0.59 0.75 -5.70
C GLY A 18 -0.29 0.06 -4.67
N PHE A 19 0.28 -0.24 -3.51
CA PHE A 19 -0.46 -0.70 -2.33
C PHE A 19 -0.62 0.46 -1.36
N TYR A 20 -1.86 0.86 -1.10
CA TYR A 20 -2.17 2.02 -0.27
C TYR A 20 -2.95 1.63 0.97
N PHE A 21 -2.59 2.20 2.11
CA PHE A 21 -3.32 2.04 3.35
C PHE A 21 -3.74 3.38 3.96
N THR A 22 -4.82 3.33 4.72
CA THR A 22 -5.34 4.44 5.52
C THR A 22 -5.51 3.90 6.94
N PRO A 23 -4.94 4.55 7.97
CA PRO A 23 -5.08 4.10 9.35
C PRO A 23 -6.55 4.03 9.76
N ALA A 24 -6.97 2.90 10.34
CA ALA A 24 -8.33 2.73 10.84
C ALA A 24 -8.60 3.62 12.08
N GLY A 25 -7.56 4.09 12.78
CA GLY A 25 -7.73 5.01 13.92
C GLY A 25 -8.27 6.39 13.55
N LEU A 26 -8.29 6.76 12.26
CA LEU A 26 -8.77 8.06 11.82
C LEU A 26 -10.31 8.13 11.77
N PRO A 27 -10.91 9.30 12.10
CA PRO A 27 -12.34 9.55 11.87
C PRO A 27 -12.73 9.32 10.42
N HIS A 28 -13.99 8.95 10.17
CA HIS A 28 -14.49 8.64 8.82
C HIS A 28 -14.15 9.73 7.80
N GLN A 29 -14.35 11.01 8.14
CA GLN A 29 -14.05 12.14 7.26
C GLN A 29 -12.55 12.29 6.93
N GLU A 30 -11.68 11.95 7.88
CA GLU A 30 -10.23 12.00 7.70
C GLU A 30 -9.71 10.85 6.83
N ARG A 31 -10.39 9.69 6.81
CA ARG A 31 -9.98 8.54 5.99
C ARG A 31 -10.07 8.79 4.48
N PHE A 32 -10.87 9.76 4.04
CA PHE A 32 -10.99 10.14 2.62
C PHE A 32 -10.03 11.25 2.20
N ARG A 33 -9.29 11.86 3.13
CA ARG A 33 -8.29 12.85 2.76
C ARG A 33 -7.08 12.16 2.14
N GLY A 34 -6.69 12.60 0.94
CA GLY A 34 -5.51 12.06 0.25
C GLY A 34 -4.22 12.17 1.07
N ALA A 35 -4.09 13.19 1.92
CA ALA A 35 -2.96 13.35 2.84
C ALA A 35 -2.84 12.21 3.88
N ASN A 36 -3.92 11.48 4.14
CA ASN A 36 -3.96 10.36 5.09
C ASN A 36 -3.89 8.99 4.38
N GLN A 37 -3.61 8.99 3.08
CA GLN A 37 -3.34 7.77 2.32
C GLN A 37 -1.83 7.59 2.23
N PHE A 38 -1.34 6.49 2.78
CA PHE A 38 0.07 6.16 2.81
C PHE A 38 0.37 5.06 1.81
N VAL A 39 1.48 5.22 1.08
CA VAL A 39 2.02 4.17 0.22
C VAL A 39 2.73 3.15 1.09
N LEU A 40 2.36 1.89 0.92
CA LEU A 40 2.89 0.77 1.67
C LEU A 40 3.95 0.01 0.86
N ALA A 41 3.69 -0.20 -0.44
CA ALA A 41 4.65 -0.78 -1.36
C ALA A 41 4.32 -0.44 -2.81
N TYR A 42 5.33 -0.57 -3.66
CA TYR A 42 5.18 -0.59 -5.11
C TYR A 42 5.53 -1.98 -5.63
N GLY A 43 4.57 -2.63 -6.27
CA GLY A 43 4.81 -3.82 -7.09
C GLY A 43 5.23 -3.40 -8.49
N PRO A 44 6.50 -3.59 -8.91
CA PRO A 44 6.87 -3.39 -10.30
C PRO A 44 6.14 -4.37 -11.21
N TYR A 45 6.14 -4.08 -12.51
CA TYR A 45 5.54 -4.97 -13.50
C TYR A 45 6.10 -6.39 -13.42
N GLY A 46 5.22 -7.38 -13.30
CA GLY A 46 5.57 -8.79 -13.15
C GLY A 46 5.91 -9.22 -11.72
N SER A 47 5.69 -8.37 -10.72
CA SER A 47 5.84 -8.74 -9.31
C SER A 47 4.78 -9.74 -8.86
N ASP A 48 5.18 -10.67 -8.00
CA ASP A 48 4.28 -11.62 -7.35
C ASP A 48 3.65 -10.97 -6.11
N PHE A 49 2.32 -10.85 -6.13
CA PHE A 49 1.56 -10.30 -5.01
C PHE A 49 1.76 -11.11 -3.72
N ASP A 50 1.85 -12.44 -3.81
CA ASP A 50 1.98 -13.31 -2.64
C ASP A 50 3.35 -13.16 -1.97
N GLU A 51 4.39 -12.87 -2.76
CA GLU A 51 5.72 -12.56 -2.25
C GLU A 51 5.72 -11.21 -1.51
N ILE A 52 5.10 -10.19 -2.11
CA ILE A 52 4.94 -8.86 -1.50
C ILE A 52 4.16 -8.96 -0.18
N ALA A 53 3.03 -9.68 -0.19
CA ALA A 53 2.20 -9.87 1.00
C ALA A 53 2.96 -10.59 2.12
N ARG A 54 3.73 -11.64 1.78
CA ARG A 54 4.59 -12.36 2.74
C ARG A 54 5.68 -11.47 3.32
N ALA A 55 6.30 -10.62 2.51
CA ALA A 55 7.33 -9.70 2.97
C ALA A 55 6.79 -8.63 3.94
N LEU A 56 5.57 -8.13 3.69
CA LEU A 56 4.97 -7.04 4.48
C LEU A 56 4.23 -7.53 5.73
N SER A 57 3.70 -8.76 5.71
CA SER A 57 2.83 -9.30 6.76
C SER A 57 3.41 -9.19 8.18
N PRO A 58 4.71 -9.47 8.44
CA PRO A 58 5.28 -9.35 9.79
C PRO A 58 5.20 -7.92 10.35
N SER A 59 5.61 -6.93 9.56
CA SER A 59 5.61 -5.52 9.97
C SER A 59 4.20 -4.98 10.15
N LEU A 60 3.27 -5.38 9.27
CA LEU A 60 1.86 -4.97 9.39
C LEU A 60 1.18 -5.59 10.61
N ARG A 61 1.50 -6.84 10.96
CA ARG A 61 1.02 -7.47 12.20
C ARG A 61 1.56 -6.76 13.44
N ALA A 62 2.84 -6.41 13.46
CA ALA A 62 3.42 -5.66 14.56
C ALA A 62 2.73 -4.29 14.74
N LEU A 63 2.45 -3.61 13.61
CA LEU A 63 1.74 -2.33 13.59
C LEU A 63 0.30 -2.47 14.11
N ASP A 64 -0.42 -3.53 13.75
CA ASP A 64 -1.81 -3.77 14.20
C ASP A 64 -1.92 -4.00 15.71
N VAL A 65 -0.89 -4.62 16.31
CA VAL A 65 -0.79 -4.83 17.76
C VAL A 65 -0.27 -3.57 18.49
N GLY A 66 0.14 -2.53 17.75
CA GLY A 66 0.67 -1.28 18.33
C GLY A 66 2.10 -1.40 18.86
N THR A 67 2.89 -2.35 18.34
CA THR A 67 4.27 -2.60 18.76
C THR A 67 5.24 -2.05 17.72
N THR A 68 6.36 -1.46 18.13
CA THR A 68 7.44 -1.05 17.22
C THR A 68 8.26 -2.27 16.79
N VAL A 69 8.50 -2.38 15.48
CA VAL A 69 9.32 -3.43 14.83
C VAL A 69 10.80 -3.21 15.09
#